data_AF-A0A956B0K1-F1
#
_entry.id   AF-A0A956B0K1-F1
#
_cell.length_a   1.000
_cell.length_b   1.000
_cell.length_c   1.000
_cell.angle_alpha   90.00
_cell.angle_beta   90.00
_cell.angle_gamma   90.00
#
_symmetry.space_group_name_H-M   'P 1'
#
loop_
_entity.id
_entity.type
_entity.pdbx_description
1 polymer ?
#
loop_
_entity_poly.entity_id
_entity_poly.type
_entity_poly.pdbx_seq_one_letter_code
_entity_poly.pdbx_strand_id
1 'polypeptide(L)'
;MHRIVLLAATLLAAALWVNTAAAQPEQVCLLEERNAGQGLSLAVDQRGTLHMLYVVKLSGDLRHLTVAPDGQTASEVVAPRISRLAIDEVRHPDLVLVGGVPTACWYSAADVEVVFGRRGDDGWVTEVIDDAMGVTDGCAVVEADGRLWVLYRGAQGLVAAWRQDGGGWRSEVVEPAPGGLQPHAVALADGTLVVASHDGAGQLFV
;
A
#
# COMPACT_ATOMS: atom_id res chain seq x y z
N MET A 1 22.63 64.70 -33.66
CA MET A 1 22.86 63.43 -32.95
C MET A 1 21.54 62.70 -32.81
N HIS A 2 21.52 61.46 -33.30
CA HIS A 2 20.57 60.36 -33.06
C HIS A 2 19.22 60.37 -33.81
N ARG A 3 19.15 59.42 -34.75
CA ARG A 3 18.00 58.96 -35.53
C ARG A 3 16.99 58.25 -34.60
N ILE A 4 15.71 58.45 -34.83
CA ILE A 4 14.65 57.53 -34.36
C ILE A 4 13.95 57.00 -35.61
N VAL A 5 14.12 55.71 -35.86
CA VAL A 5 13.45 54.93 -36.90
C VAL A 5 12.24 54.24 -36.24
N LEU A 6 11.06 54.37 -36.85
CA LEU A 6 9.87 53.59 -36.51
C LEU A 6 10.04 52.12 -36.94
N LEU A 7 9.52 51.19 -36.13
CA LEU A 7 8.98 49.93 -36.62
C LEU A 7 7.84 49.47 -35.70
N ALA A 8 6.67 49.29 -36.31
CA ALA A 8 5.50 48.68 -35.70
C ALA A 8 5.80 47.19 -35.40
N ALA A 9 5.46 46.75 -34.19
CA ALA A 9 5.42 45.33 -33.85
C ALA A 9 3.99 44.96 -33.43
N THR A 10 3.21 44.49 -34.40
CA THR A 10 2.11 43.56 -34.18
C THR A 10 2.65 42.35 -33.42
N LEU A 11 2.28 42.21 -32.15
CA LEU A 11 2.41 40.96 -31.41
C LEU A 11 1.03 40.32 -31.32
N LEU A 12 0.77 39.43 -32.27
CA LEU A 12 -0.30 38.46 -32.21
C LEU A 12 -0.05 37.59 -30.96
N ALA A 13 -0.96 37.63 -30.00
CA ALA A 13 -1.04 36.64 -28.95
C ALA A 13 -1.50 35.31 -29.58
N ALA A 14 -0.56 34.51 -30.06
CA ALA A 14 -0.83 33.10 -30.31
C ALA A 14 -0.86 32.40 -28.95
N ALA A 15 -2.08 32.25 -28.40
CA ALA A 15 -2.33 31.30 -27.34
C ALA A 15 -1.93 29.92 -27.87
N LEU A 16 -0.76 29.42 -27.45
CA LEU A 16 -0.44 28.01 -27.55
C LEU A 16 -1.36 27.29 -26.58
N TRP A 17 -2.54 26.90 -27.08
CA TRP A 17 -3.30 25.82 -26.51
C TRP A 17 -2.45 24.56 -26.68
N VAL A 18 -1.69 24.20 -25.64
CA VAL A 18 -1.24 22.83 -25.52
C VAL A 18 -2.52 22.03 -25.42
N ASN A 19 -2.84 21.29 -26.48
CA ASN A 19 -3.82 20.21 -26.43
C ASN A 19 -3.29 19.20 -25.41
N THR A 20 -3.58 19.42 -24.13
CA THR A 20 -3.59 18.34 -23.15
C THR A 20 -4.77 17.47 -23.54
N ALA A 21 -4.55 16.57 -24.51
CA ALA A 21 -5.42 15.42 -24.68
C ALA A 21 -5.54 14.80 -23.28
N ALA A 22 -6.76 14.77 -22.75
CA ALA A 22 -7.01 14.16 -21.45
C ALA A 22 -6.45 12.74 -21.51
N ALA A 23 -5.44 12.45 -20.69
CA ALA A 23 -4.86 11.13 -20.56
C ALA A 23 -6.02 10.16 -20.36
N GLN A 24 -6.27 9.32 -21.36
CA GLN A 24 -7.27 8.27 -21.25
C GLN A 24 -6.67 7.19 -20.34
N PRO A 25 -7.47 6.60 -19.43
CA PRO A 25 -7.00 5.46 -18.68
C PRO A 25 -6.61 4.35 -19.65
N GLU A 26 -5.33 4.00 -19.66
CA GLU A 26 -4.82 2.87 -20.43
C GLU A 26 -4.85 1.63 -19.53
N GLN A 27 -5.52 0.58 -19.98
CA GLN A 27 -5.51 -0.70 -19.29
C GLN A 27 -4.31 -1.50 -19.78
N VAL A 28 -3.37 -1.77 -18.88
CA VAL A 28 -2.18 -2.59 -19.18
C VAL A 28 -2.25 -3.87 -18.34
N CYS A 29 -2.11 -5.03 -19.00
CA CYS A 29 -1.98 -6.30 -18.32
C CYS A 29 -0.51 -6.51 -17.94
N LEU A 30 -0.16 -6.34 -16.67
CA LEU A 30 1.24 -6.41 -16.20
C LEU A 30 1.71 -7.85 -15.95
N LEU A 31 0.79 -8.79 -15.76
CA LEU A 31 1.10 -10.19 -15.44
C LEU A 31 0.23 -11.11 -16.31
N GLU A 32 0.86 -11.88 -17.20
CA GLU A 32 0.18 -12.90 -18.02
C GLU A 32 0.05 -14.25 -17.31
N GLU A 33 0.51 -14.36 -16.06
CA GLU A 33 0.30 -15.56 -15.28
C GLU A 33 -1.20 -15.75 -15.09
N ARG A 34 -1.76 -16.83 -15.65
CA ARG A 34 -3.18 -17.21 -15.51
C ARG A 34 -3.61 -17.41 -14.04
N ASN A 35 -2.65 -17.31 -13.12
CA ASN A 35 -2.78 -17.43 -11.66
C ASN A 35 -2.26 -16.22 -10.89
N ALA A 36 -1.89 -15.10 -11.53
CA ALA A 36 -1.71 -13.85 -10.83
C ALA A 36 -3.06 -13.53 -10.16
N GLY A 37 -3.06 -13.52 -8.83
CA GLY A 37 -4.27 -13.29 -8.05
C GLY A 37 -4.67 -11.84 -8.02
N GLN A 38 -5.44 -11.47 -6.99
CA GLN A 38 -5.84 -10.08 -6.81
C GLN A 38 -4.59 -9.27 -6.46
N GLY A 39 -4.38 -8.16 -7.19
CA GLY A 39 -3.46 -7.10 -6.78
C GLY A 39 -4.12 -6.36 -5.63
N LEU A 40 -3.43 -6.27 -4.49
CA LEU A 40 -4.07 -5.94 -3.22
C LEU A 40 -3.60 -4.61 -2.63
N SER A 41 -2.39 -4.16 -2.97
CA SER A 41 -1.93 -2.80 -2.68
C SER A 41 -0.83 -2.37 -3.66
N LEU A 42 -0.71 -1.07 -3.89
CA LEU A 42 0.25 -0.46 -4.82
C LEU A 42 0.82 0.83 -4.26
N ALA A 43 2.09 1.09 -4.59
CA ALA A 43 2.79 2.33 -4.27
C ALA A 43 3.70 2.72 -5.43
N VAL A 44 4.01 4.00 -5.59
CA VAL A 44 4.93 4.49 -6.62
C VAL A 44 6.08 5.23 -5.95
N ASP A 45 7.31 4.87 -6.29
CA ASP A 45 8.51 5.53 -5.75
C ASP A 45 8.79 6.88 -6.43
N GLN A 46 9.79 7.61 -5.94
CA GLN A 46 10.18 8.91 -6.51
C GLN A 46 10.78 8.83 -7.92
N ARG A 47 11.14 7.62 -8.39
CA ARG A 47 11.66 7.36 -9.73
C ARG A 47 10.55 6.96 -10.71
N GLY A 48 9.31 6.84 -10.24
CA GLY A 48 8.18 6.37 -11.03
C GLY A 48 8.10 4.85 -11.14
N THR A 49 8.88 4.10 -10.36
CA THR A 49 8.75 2.65 -10.26
C THR A 49 7.45 2.33 -9.52
N LEU A 50 6.58 1.55 -10.15
CA LEU A 50 5.40 0.97 -9.49
C LEU A 50 5.85 -0.22 -8.63
N HIS A 51 5.39 -0.27 -7.40
CA HIS A 51 5.49 -1.40 -6.49
C HIS A 51 4.09 -1.94 -6.25
N MET A 52 3.91 -3.27 -6.32
CA MET A 52 2.61 -3.91 -6.14
C MET A 52 2.75 -5.19 -5.32
N LEU A 53 1.86 -5.37 -4.34
CA LEU A 53 1.65 -6.65 -3.69
C LEU A 53 0.51 -7.41 -4.34
N TYR A 54 0.73 -8.70 -4.57
CA TYR A 54 -0.28 -9.59 -5.12
C TYR A 54 -0.10 -11.00 -4.59
N VAL A 55 -1.19 -11.75 -4.53
CA VAL A 55 -1.14 -13.17 -4.14
C VAL A 55 -1.19 -14.04 -5.38
N VAL A 56 -0.39 -15.10 -5.46
CA VAL A 56 -0.48 -16.09 -6.54
C VAL A 56 -1.53 -17.14 -6.18
N LYS A 57 -2.59 -17.28 -6.99
CA LYS A 57 -3.79 -18.05 -6.63
C LYS A 57 -3.53 -19.51 -6.27
N LEU A 58 -2.65 -20.18 -7.02
CA LEU A 58 -2.42 -21.62 -6.86
C LEU A 58 -1.41 -21.96 -5.76
N SER A 59 -0.40 -21.12 -5.57
CA SER A 59 0.60 -21.35 -4.51
C SER A 59 0.23 -20.70 -3.19
N GLY A 60 -0.63 -19.67 -3.20
CA GLY A 60 -0.93 -18.85 -2.04
C GLY A 60 0.21 -17.92 -1.65
N ASP A 61 1.23 -17.75 -2.50
CA ASP A 61 2.38 -16.91 -2.18
C ASP A 61 2.01 -15.42 -2.28
N LEU A 62 2.38 -14.65 -1.27
CA LEU A 62 2.42 -13.19 -1.39
C LEU A 62 3.69 -12.80 -2.14
N ARG A 63 3.53 -11.99 -3.17
CA ARG A 63 4.63 -11.54 -4.03
C ARG A 63 4.64 -10.03 -4.14
N HIS A 64 5.84 -9.50 -4.30
CA HIS A 64 6.09 -8.11 -4.62
C HIS A 64 6.54 -8.02 -6.09
N LEU A 65 5.85 -7.18 -6.86
CA LEU A 65 6.19 -6.83 -8.24
C LEU A 65 6.70 -5.39 -8.28
N THR A 66 7.78 -5.16 -9.01
CA THR A 66 8.20 -3.82 -9.43
C THR A 66 8.04 -3.67 -10.93
N VAL A 67 7.54 -2.51 -11.38
CA VAL A 67 7.49 -2.12 -12.79
C VAL A 67 8.18 -0.77 -12.94
N ALA A 68 9.32 -0.76 -13.63
CA ALA A 68 10.04 0.47 -13.92
C ALA A 68 9.31 1.30 -15.00
N PRO A 69 9.59 2.61 -15.12
CA PRO A 69 8.97 3.46 -16.13
C PRO A 69 9.18 3.02 -17.59
N ASP A 70 10.22 2.23 -17.85
CA ASP A 70 10.51 1.64 -19.16
C ASP A 70 9.78 0.31 -19.41
N GLY A 71 8.96 -0.14 -18.46
CA GLY A 71 8.18 -1.37 -18.52
C GLY A 71 8.93 -2.61 -18.03
N GLN A 72 10.19 -2.51 -17.59
CA GLN A 72 10.89 -3.65 -17.02
C GLN A 72 10.23 -4.10 -15.72
N THR A 73 10.03 -5.41 -15.59
CA THR A 73 9.38 -6.02 -14.43
C THR A 73 10.35 -6.89 -13.65
N ALA A 74 10.20 -6.90 -12.33
CA ALA A 74 10.88 -7.85 -11.45
C ALA A 74 9.93 -8.29 -10.34
N SER A 75 9.97 -9.58 -9.97
CA SER A 75 9.11 -10.13 -8.92
C SER A 75 9.88 -11.03 -7.98
N GLU A 76 9.55 -10.92 -6.69
CA GLU A 76 10.07 -11.78 -5.63
C GLU A 76 8.95 -12.28 -4.70
N VAL A 77 9.24 -13.35 -3.96
CA VAL A 77 8.34 -13.87 -2.92
C VAL A 77 8.55 -13.06 -1.65
N VAL A 78 7.45 -12.52 -1.12
CA VAL A 78 7.40 -11.85 0.20
C VAL A 78 7.25 -12.89 1.29
N ALA A 79 6.22 -13.74 1.14
CA ALA A 79 5.92 -14.83 2.05
C ALA A 79 5.28 -15.99 1.28
N PRO A 80 5.76 -17.23 1.48
CA PRO A 80 5.18 -18.38 0.81
C PRO A 80 3.86 -18.80 1.46
N ARG A 81 2.90 -19.28 0.66
CA ARG A 81 1.69 -19.99 1.13
C ARG A 81 0.90 -19.31 2.25
N ILE A 82 0.69 -18.00 2.19
CA ILE A 82 -0.10 -17.27 3.20
C ILE A 82 -1.61 -17.56 3.14
N SER A 83 -2.05 -18.39 2.19
CA SER A 83 -3.42 -18.85 1.96
C SER A 83 -3.45 -20.38 1.92
N ARG A 84 -4.38 -21.03 2.65
CA ARG A 84 -4.56 -22.50 2.66
C ARG A 84 -5.39 -23.00 1.48
N LEU A 85 -6.33 -22.18 1.01
CA LEU A 85 -7.19 -22.44 -0.17
C LEU A 85 -7.20 -21.24 -1.11
N ALA A 86 -7.67 -21.44 -2.35
CA ALA A 86 -7.61 -20.42 -3.40
C ALA A 86 -8.44 -19.16 -3.08
N ILE A 87 -7.87 -18.00 -3.45
CA ILE A 87 -8.43 -16.65 -3.69
C ILE A 87 -9.17 -15.88 -2.59
N ASP A 88 -9.89 -16.51 -1.66
CA ASP A 88 -10.80 -15.74 -0.78
C ASP A 88 -10.27 -15.52 0.65
N GLU A 89 -9.14 -16.15 1.02
CA GLU A 89 -8.63 -16.11 2.40
C GLU A 89 -7.68 -14.94 2.68
N VAL A 90 -7.04 -14.40 1.64
CA VAL A 90 -6.12 -13.27 1.78
C VAL A 90 -6.74 -12.05 1.14
N ARG A 91 -7.13 -11.10 1.98
CA ARG A 91 -7.74 -9.85 1.59
C ARG A 91 -7.03 -8.69 2.26
N HIS A 92 -6.82 -7.62 1.51
CA HIS A 92 -6.28 -6.34 1.96
C HIS A 92 -4.92 -6.40 2.70
N PRO A 93 -3.87 -7.07 2.18
CA PRO A 93 -2.50 -6.68 2.54
C PRO A 93 -2.26 -5.25 2.07
N ASP A 94 -1.39 -4.55 2.78
CA ASP A 94 -1.07 -3.16 2.49
C ASP A 94 0.43 -2.95 2.31
N LEU A 95 0.78 -1.96 1.50
CA LEU A 95 2.15 -1.66 1.05
C LEU A 95 2.37 -0.15 1.04
N VAL A 96 3.41 0.29 1.74
CA VAL A 96 3.92 1.67 1.71
C VAL A 96 5.43 1.69 1.44
N LEU A 97 5.93 2.85 1.02
CA LEU A 97 7.36 3.09 0.80
C LEU A 97 7.92 3.98 1.92
N VAL A 98 8.49 3.37 2.95
CA VAL A 98 9.10 4.10 4.08
C VAL A 98 10.55 4.44 3.74
N GLY A 99 10.83 5.71 3.48
CA GLY A 99 12.14 6.15 3.00
C GLY A 99 12.53 5.50 1.67
N GLY A 100 11.55 5.18 0.81
CA GLY A 100 11.76 4.44 -0.44
C GLY A 100 11.87 2.93 -0.29
N VAL A 101 11.75 2.39 0.93
CA VAL A 101 11.83 0.94 1.18
C VAL A 101 10.43 0.32 1.25
N PRO A 102 10.12 -0.68 0.39
CA PRO A 102 8.89 -1.46 0.47
C PRO A 102 8.67 -2.02 1.88
N THR A 103 7.53 -1.66 2.45
CA THR A 103 7.13 -1.99 3.82
C THR A 103 5.67 -2.40 3.78
N ALA A 104 5.35 -3.56 4.34
CA ALA A 104 4.07 -4.22 4.14
C ALA A 104 3.51 -4.82 5.43
N CYS A 105 2.20 -5.02 5.44
CA CYS A 105 1.55 -5.91 6.37
C CYS A 105 0.61 -6.86 5.62
N TRP A 106 0.33 -8.01 6.20
CA TRP A 106 -0.69 -8.93 5.70
C TRP A 106 -1.21 -9.82 6.83
N TYR A 107 -2.38 -10.42 6.59
CA TYR A 107 -2.87 -11.55 7.37
C TYR A 107 -2.48 -12.85 6.65
N SER A 108 -1.81 -13.77 7.35
CA SER A 108 -1.59 -15.15 6.89
C SER A 108 -2.76 -15.99 7.37
N ALA A 109 -3.65 -16.39 6.47
CA ALA A 109 -4.72 -17.33 6.77
C ALA A 109 -4.18 -18.76 7.02
N ALA A 110 -2.99 -19.03 6.47
CA ALA A 110 -2.28 -20.29 6.65
C ALA A 110 -1.75 -20.52 8.06
N ASP A 111 -1.44 -19.45 8.77
CA ASP A 111 -0.88 -19.51 10.12
C ASP A 111 -1.76 -18.81 11.17
N VAL A 112 -2.78 -18.05 10.72
CA VAL A 112 -3.71 -17.27 11.55
C VAL A 112 -2.96 -16.18 12.32
N GLU A 113 -2.21 -15.37 11.60
CA GLU A 113 -1.35 -14.32 12.15
C GLU A 113 -1.40 -13.04 11.31
N VAL A 114 -1.23 -11.88 11.95
CA VAL A 114 -0.89 -10.63 11.27
C VAL A 114 0.62 -10.48 11.27
N VAL A 115 1.16 -10.25 10.08
CA VAL A 115 2.60 -10.23 9.82
C VAL A 115 2.98 -8.88 9.25
N PHE A 116 4.11 -8.39 9.72
CA PHE A 116 4.83 -7.26 9.17
C PHE A 116 5.97 -7.74 8.28
N GLY A 117 6.24 -7.04 7.19
CA GLY A 117 7.43 -7.28 6.37
C GLY A 117 8.07 -5.98 5.91
N ARG A 118 9.41 -5.98 5.84
CA ARG A 118 10.18 -4.91 5.22
C ARG A 118 11.23 -5.50 4.30
N ARG A 119 11.38 -4.91 3.10
CA ARG A 119 12.43 -5.32 2.18
C ARG A 119 13.80 -4.86 2.70
N GLY A 120 14.66 -5.81 3.07
CA GLY A 120 16.09 -5.59 3.37
C GLY A 120 16.92 -5.65 2.08
N ASP A 121 18.23 -5.88 2.18
CA ASP A 121 19.09 -6.09 1.00
C ASP A 121 18.97 -7.52 0.45
N ASP A 122 18.90 -8.52 1.35
CA ASP A 122 18.88 -9.95 1.02
C ASP A 122 17.48 -10.56 0.83
N GLY A 123 16.43 -9.73 0.82
CA GLY A 123 15.04 -10.17 0.70
C GLY A 123 14.14 -9.51 1.73
N TRP A 124 12.93 -10.06 1.86
CA TRP A 124 11.96 -9.61 2.87
C TRP A 124 12.34 -10.14 4.25
N VAL A 125 12.41 -9.24 5.22
CA VAL A 125 12.50 -9.58 6.65
C VAL A 125 11.11 -9.44 7.23
N THR A 126 10.63 -10.50 7.86
CA THR A 126 9.26 -10.58 8.38
C THR A 126 9.23 -10.74 9.90
N GLU A 127 8.19 -10.21 10.52
CA GLU A 127 7.95 -10.28 11.96
C GLU A 127 6.45 -10.52 12.20
N VAL A 128 6.12 -11.47 13.07
CA VAL A 128 4.73 -11.66 13.52
C VAL A 128 4.37 -10.52 14.49
N ILE A 129 3.26 -9.85 14.21
CA ILE A 129 2.73 -8.78 15.08
C ILE A 129 1.79 -9.37 16.12
N ASP A 130 0.90 -10.27 15.67
CA ASP A 130 -0.16 -10.86 16.49
C ASP A 130 -0.57 -12.22 15.91
N ASP A 131 -0.54 -13.25 16.74
CA ASP A 131 -0.94 -14.63 16.45
C ASP A 131 -2.12 -15.09 17.33
N ALA A 132 -2.78 -14.15 18.02
CA ALA A 132 -3.87 -14.46 18.91
C ALA A 132 -5.11 -14.95 18.14
N MET A 133 -5.83 -15.89 18.77
CA MET A 133 -7.13 -16.35 18.28
C MET A 133 -8.09 -15.16 18.08
N GLY A 134 -8.64 -15.03 16.87
CA GLY A 134 -9.61 -14.00 16.52
C GLY A 134 -9.03 -12.78 15.82
N VAL A 135 -7.73 -12.77 15.53
CA VAL A 135 -7.17 -11.92 14.47
C VAL A 135 -7.73 -12.34 13.12
N THR A 136 -8.16 -11.38 12.31
CA THR A 136 -8.82 -11.65 11.02
C THR A 136 -8.28 -10.77 9.91
N ASP A 137 -8.92 -10.89 8.75
CA ASP A 137 -8.54 -10.27 7.49
C ASP A 137 -8.29 -8.76 7.53
N GLY A 138 -7.33 -8.36 6.70
CA GLY A 138 -6.98 -6.98 6.40
C GLY A 138 -6.07 -6.31 7.42
N CYS A 139 -5.16 -5.51 6.89
CA CYS A 139 -4.36 -4.61 7.68
C CYS A 139 -4.07 -3.32 6.89
N ALA A 140 -3.70 -2.26 7.59
CA ALA A 140 -3.13 -1.06 7.00
C ALA A 140 -1.78 -0.77 7.65
N VAL A 141 -0.81 -0.36 6.85
CA VAL A 141 0.52 0.03 7.32
C VAL A 141 0.78 1.49 6.95
N VAL A 142 1.26 2.28 7.90
CA VAL A 142 1.47 3.71 7.69
C VAL A 142 2.58 4.24 8.59
N GLU A 143 3.37 5.17 8.07
CA GLU A 143 4.33 5.93 8.84
C GLU A 143 3.74 7.28 9.24
N ALA A 144 3.71 7.57 10.54
CA ALA A 144 3.23 8.82 11.12
C ALA A 144 4.18 9.25 12.24
N ASP A 145 4.66 10.50 12.21
CA ASP A 145 5.62 11.05 13.19
C ASP A 145 6.88 10.20 13.39
N GLY A 146 7.42 9.64 12.30
CA GLY A 146 8.62 8.78 12.33
C GLY A 146 8.39 7.43 13.02
N ARG A 147 7.13 7.06 13.27
CA ARG A 147 6.72 5.76 13.80
C ARG A 147 5.91 5.01 12.78
N LEU A 148 6.21 3.72 12.65
CA LEU A 148 5.39 2.82 11.88
C LEU A 148 4.22 2.31 12.72
N TRP A 149 3.03 2.39 12.14
CA TRP A 149 1.79 1.85 12.68
C TRP A 149 1.26 0.75 11.76
N VAL A 150 0.74 -0.31 12.37
CA VAL A 150 -0.02 -1.36 11.68
C VAL A 150 -1.38 -1.48 12.34
N LEU A 151 -2.43 -1.28 11.56
CA LEU A 151 -3.82 -1.41 12.00
C LEU A 151 -4.38 -2.73 11.46
N TYR A 152 -5.09 -3.49 12.27
CA TYR A 152 -5.66 -4.77 11.87
C TYR A 152 -6.88 -5.12 12.70
N ARG A 153 -7.69 -6.06 12.19
CA ARG A 153 -8.84 -6.57 12.95
C ARG A 153 -8.37 -7.64 13.94
N GLY A 154 -8.47 -7.33 15.23
CA GLY A 154 -8.30 -8.28 16.32
C GLY A 154 -9.64 -8.84 16.82
N ALA A 155 -9.56 -9.75 17.79
CA ALA A 155 -10.73 -10.40 18.39
C ALA A 155 -11.70 -9.41 19.08
N GLN A 156 -11.16 -8.30 19.59
CA GLN A 156 -11.90 -7.31 20.38
C GLN A 156 -12.27 -6.05 19.59
N GLY A 157 -11.90 -5.95 18.31
CA GLY A 157 -12.12 -4.77 17.47
C GLY A 157 -10.88 -4.38 16.66
N LEU A 158 -10.82 -3.11 16.23
CA LEU A 158 -9.65 -2.56 15.56
C LEU A 158 -8.50 -2.43 16.54
N VAL A 159 -7.35 -2.97 16.15
CA VAL A 159 -6.12 -2.89 16.91
C VAL A 159 -5.13 -2.01 16.16
N ALA A 160 -4.48 -1.11 16.88
CA ALA A 160 -3.30 -0.38 16.40
C ALA A 160 -2.06 -0.94 17.07
N ALA A 161 -1.11 -1.42 16.28
CA ALA A 161 0.20 -1.86 16.73
C ALA A 161 1.30 -0.92 16.24
N TRP A 162 2.33 -0.75 17.07
CA TRP A 162 3.50 0.05 16.75
C TRP A 162 4.76 -0.56 17.32
N ARG A 163 5.89 -0.24 16.69
CA ARG A 163 7.20 -0.74 17.13
C ARG A 163 7.72 0.10 18.29
N GLN A 164 8.24 -0.56 19.33
CA GLN A 164 8.84 0.12 20.49
C GLN A 164 10.33 0.42 20.27
N ASP A 165 10.84 1.43 20.96
CA ASP A 165 12.27 1.67 21.11
C ASP A 165 12.89 0.48 21.85
N GLY A 166 13.87 -0.20 21.23
CA GLY A 166 14.45 -1.44 21.74
C GLY A 166 13.95 -2.73 21.07
N GLY A 167 13.00 -2.61 20.12
CA GLY A 167 12.47 -3.72 19.34
C GLY A 167 11.14 -4.27 19.88
N GLY A 168 10.47 -5.10 19.07
CA GLY A 168 9.17 -5.68 19.39
C GLY A 168 7.97 -4.78 19.09
N TRP A 169 6.80 -5.42 19.04
CA TRP A 169 5.50 -4.78 18.79
C TRP A 169 4.75 -4.56 20.10
N ARG A 170 4.15 -3.38 20.22
CA ARG A 170 3.11 -3.09 21.21
C ARG A 170 1.82 -2.79 20.48
N SER A 171 0.69 -3.16 21.07
CA SER A 171 -0.63 -2.93 20.48
C SER A 171 -1.66 -2.46 21.50
N GLU A 172 -2.73 -1.84 21.01
CA GLU A 172 -3.92 -1.51 21.77
C GLU A 172 -5.19 -1.55 20.90
N VAL A 173 -6.33 -1.82 21.52
CA VAL A 173 -7.64 -1.73 20.85
C VAL A 173 -8.01 -0.25 20.75
N VAL A 174 -8.16 0.26 19.52
CA VAL A 174 -8.49 1.67 19.24
C VAL A 174 -9.98 1.86 18.90
N GLU A 175 -10.65 0.81 18.46
CA GLU A 175 -12.09 0.79 18.21
C GLU A 175 -12.65 -0.57 18.63
N PRO A 176 -13.56 -0.66 19.61
CA PRO A 176 -14.12 -1.94 20.03
C PRO A 176 -15.05 -2.53 18.96
N ALA A 177 -15.17 -3.85 18.94
CA ALA A 177 -16.13 -4.57 18.09
C ALA A 177 -17.57 -4.03 18.31
N PRO A 178 -18.43 -4.01 17.26
CA PRO A 178 -18.28 -4.72 15.98
C PRO A 178 -17.46 -3.99 14.90
N GLY A 179 -17.03 -2.74 15.12
CA GLY A 179 -16.30 -1.93 14.14
C GLY A 179 -14.84 -2.33 13.94
N GLY A 180 -14.15 -1.70 12.99
CA GLY A 180 -12.74 -1.97 12.70
C GLY A 180 -12.42 -3.01 11.62
N LEU A 181 -13.35 -3.29 10.71
CA LEU A 181 -13.07 -4.14 9.54
C LEU A 181 -12.35 -3.33 8.46
N GLN A 182 -11.44 -4.01 7.75
CA GLN A 182 -10.72 -3.51 6.56
C GLN A 182 -10.16 -2.09 6.78
N PRO A 183 -9.30 -1.91 7.80
CA PRO A 183 -8.78 -0.59 8.09
C PRO A 183 -7.95 -0.09 6.91
N HIS A 184 -8.07 1.20 6.63
CA HIS A 184 -7.19 1.96 5.78
C HIS A 184 -6.70 3.17 6.56
N ALA A 185 -5.44 3.56 6.36
CA ALA A 185 -4.88 4.65 7.14
C ALA A 185 -3.97 5.55 6.32
N VAL A 186 -3.94 6.81 6.72
CA VAL A 186 -3.06 7.82 6.14
C VAL A 186 -2.56 8.73 7.26
N ALA A 187 -1.31 9.17 7.14
CA ALA A 187 -0.76 10.21 8.01
C ALA A 187 -0.98 11.58 7.35
N LEU A 188 -1.52 12.52 8.12
CA LEU A 188 -1.56 13.93 7.74
C LEU A 188 -0.19 14.58 7.94
N ALA A 189 0.01 15.74 7.32
CA ALA A 189 1.28 16.47 7.38
C ALA A 189 1.69 16.92 8.79
N ASP A 190 0.74 16.97 9.72
CA ASP A 190 0.98 17.30 11.13
C ASP A 190 1.25 16.07 12.02
N GLY A 191 1.36 14.88 11.42
CA GLY A 191 1.58 13.63 12.13
C GLY A 191 0.31 12.88 12.52
N THR A 192 -0.87 13.50 12.35
CA THR A 192 -2.13 12.88 12.73
C THR A 192 -2.39 11.66 11.87
N LEU A 193 -2.58 10.51 12.53
CA LEU A 193 -3.05 9.29 11.91
C LEU A 193 -4.57 9.35 11.72
N VAL A 194 -5.03 9.27 10.46
CA VAL A 194 -6.45 9.16 10.12
C VAL A 194 -6.72 7.73 9.67
N VAL A 195 -7.75 7.10 10.24
CA VAL A 195 -8.07 5.70 9.99
C VAL A 195 -9.51 5.58 9.55
N ALA A 196 -9.72 5.08 8.33
CA ALA A 196 -11.04 4.69 7.86
C ALA A 196 -11.25 3.20 8.11
N SER A 197 -12.41 2.82 8.66
CA SER A 197 -12.81 1.43 8.90
C SER A 197 -14.31 1.28 8.66
N HIS A 198 -14.82 0.06 8.63
CA HIS A 198 -16.26 -0.17 8.67
C HIS A 198 -16.64 -1.29 9.65
N ASP A 199 -17.92 -1.36 10.03
CA ASP A 199 -18.45 -2.48 10.80
C ASP A 199 -19.05 -3.58 9.92
N GLY A 200 -19.56 -4.64 10.53
CA GLY A 200 -20.23 -5.74 9.83
C GLY A 200 -21.56 -5.36 9.16
N ALA A 201 -22.13 -4.19 9.47
CA ALA A 201 -23.29 -3.63 8.78
C ALA A 201 -22.89 -2.72 7.60
N GLY A 202 -21.59 -2.49 7.38
CA GLY A 202 -21.06 -1.61 6.35
C GLY A 202 -21.12 -0.13 6.71
N GLN A 203 -21.33 0.21 7.99
CA GLN A 203 -21.24 1.59 8.44
C GLN A 203 -19.76 2.02 8.45
N LEU A 204 -19.45 3.15 7.81
CA LEU A 204 -18.11 3.72 7.73
C LEU A 204 -17.78 4.56 8.97
N PHE A 205 -16.54 4.44 9.44
CA PHE A 205 -15.93 5.22 10.53
C PHE A 205 -14.63 5.86 10.00
N VAL A 206 -14.31 7.08 10.44
CA VAL A 206 -13.10 7.85 10.11
C VAL A 206 -12.60 8.61 11.34
#